data_AF-A0A2J8RL60-F1
#
_entry.id   AF-A0A2J8RL60-F1
#
_cell.length_a   1.000
_cell.length_b   1.000
_cell.length_c   1.000
_cell.angle_alpha   90.00
_cell.angle_beta   90.00
_cell.angle_gamma   90.00
#
_symmetry.space_group_name_H-M   'P 1'
#
loop_
_entity.id
_entity.type
_entity.pdbx_description
1 polymer ?
#
loop_
_entity_poly.entity_id
_entity_poly.type
_entity_poly.pdbx_seq_one_letter_code
_entity_poly.pdbx_strand_id
1 'polypeptide(L)'
;EVEREISFRTECGLYYSYYKQMLQAPTLVQGFYGLIYDNKTESMKTINLLQRMNIYQEVFLSILYRVLPVQKYLEPVYFYIYTLFGLQAIYVTALYITSWLLSGTWLSGLLAAFWYVTNRIDTTRVEFTIPLRENWALPFFAIQIAAITYFLRPNLQPLSERLTLLAIFISTFLFSLTWQFNQFMMLMQALVLFTLDSLDMLPAVKATWLYGIQITSLLLVCILQFFNSMILGSLLISFNLSVFIARKLQKNLKTGSFLNRLGKLLLHLFMVLCLTLFLNNIIKKILNLKSDEHIFKFLKAKFGLGATRDFDANLYLCEEAFGLLPFNTFGRLSDTLLFYAYIFVLSITVIVAFVVAFHNLSDSTNQQSVGKMEKGTVDLKPETAYNLIHTILFGFLALSTMRMKYLWTSHMCVFASFGLCSPEIWELLLKSVHLYNPKRICIMRYSVPILILLYLCYKNQKS
;
A
#
# COMPACT_ATOMS: atom_id res chain seq x y z
N GLU A 1 14.36 1.97 -33.28
CA GLU A 1 13.40 1.11 -32.56
C GLU A 1 14.06 -0.15 -31.97
N VAL A 2 14.65 -1.03 -32.78
CA VAL A 2 15.26 -2.31 -32.32
C VAL A 2 16.30 -2.15 -31.19
N GLU A 3 17.24 -1.21 -31.29
CA GLU A 3 18.22 -0.94 -30.22
C GLU A 3 17.57 -0.51 -28.89
N ARG A 4 16.42 0.18 -28.97
CA ARG A 4 15.65 0.61 -27.79
C ARG A 4 14.86 -0.54 -27.20
N GLU A 5 14.35 -1.45 -28.03
CA GLU A 5 13.68 -2.68 -27.56
C GLU A 5 14.67 -3.60 -26.82
N ILE A 6 15.92 -3.66 -27.29
CA ILE A 6 16.99 -4.43 -26.64
C ILE A 6 17.34 -3.88 -25.24
N SER A 7 17.01 -2.62 -24.95
CA SER A 7 17.19 -2.05 -23.61
C SER A 7 16.25 -2.68 -22.57
N PHE A 8 15.10 -3.22 -22.99
CA PHE A 8 14.21 -3.97 -22.11
C PHE A 8 14.74 -5.39 -21.91
N ARG A 9 15.39 -5.61 -20.77
CA ARG A 9 15.91 -6.94 -20.39
C ARG A 9 14.88 -7.73 -19.59
N THR A 10 15.00 -9.07 -19.63
CA THR A 10 14.24 -9.99 -18.77
C THR A 10 12.71 -9.84 -18.91
N GLU A 11 11.97 -9.76 -17.79
CA GLU A 11 10.51 -9.64 -17.76
C GLU A 11 9.99 -8.37 -18.45
N CYS A 12 10.79 -7.30 -18.47
CA CYS A 12 10.42 -6.04 -19.11
C CYS A 12 10.24 -6.20 -20.64
N GLY A 13 11.17 -6.91 -21.28
CA GLY A 13 11.11 -7.19 -22.72
C GLY A 13 9.95 -8.11 -23.07
N LEU A 14 9.67 -9.08 -22.19
CA LEU A 14 8.55 -9.99 -22.35
C LEU A 14 7.21 -9.24 -22.35
N TYR A 15 6.97 -8.33 -21.39
CA TYR A 15 5.73 -7.55 -21.37
C TYR A 15 5.58 -6.64 -22.57
N TYR A 16 6.66 -5.94 -22.96
CA TYR A 16 6.63 -5.10 -24.15
C TYR A 16 6.36 -5.91 -25.44
N SER A 17 6.84 -7.16 -25.51
CA SER A 17 6.57 -8.04 -26.65
C SER A 17 5.08 -8.35 -26.84
N TYR A 18 4.30 -8.50 -25.76
CA TYR A 18 2.85 -8.73 -25.85
C TYR A 18 2.10 -7.47 -26.30
N TYR A 19 2.54 -6.30 -25.83
CA TYR A 19 2.04 -5.02 -26.34
C TYR A 19 2.27 -4.91 -27.85
N LYS A 20 3.49 -5.25 -28.32
CA LYS A 20 3.84 -5.24 -29.74
C LYS A 20 3.03 -6.25 -30.56
N GLN A 21 2.80 -7.45 -30.04
CA GLN A 21 1.97 -8.47 -30.68
C GLN A 21 0.56 -7.96 -30.98
N MET A 22 -0.06 -7.22 -30.06
CA MET A 22 -1.37 -6.58 -30.27
C MET A 22 -1.35 -5.48 -31.34
N LEU A 23 -0.25 -4.74 -31.45
CA LEU A 23 -0.09 -3.69 -32.46
C LEU A 23 0.13 -4.26 -33.85
N GLN A 24 0.89 -5.34 -33.96
CA GLN A 24 1.21 -6.00 -35.23
C GLN A 24 0.03 -6.83 -35.77
N ALA A 25 -0.92 -7.21 -34.92
CA ALA A 25 -2.11 -7.94 -35.36
C ALA A 25 -2.99 -7.06 -36.29
N PRO A 26 -3.48 -7.59 -37.42
CA PRO A 26 -4.23 -6.79 -38.39
C PRO A 26 -5.54 -6.24 -37.80
N THR A 27 -6.18 -6.98 -36.90
CA THR A 27 -7.35 -6.52 -36.13
C THR A 27 -7.16 -6.72 -34.64
N LEU A 28 -7.89 -5.94 -33.82
CA LEU A 28 -7.87 -6.09 -32.37
C LEU A 28 -8.34 -7.48 -31.94
N VAL A 29 -9.37 -8.02 -32.59
CA VAL A 29 -9.92 -9.35 -32.30
C VAL A 29 -8.87 -10.43 -32.53
N GLN A 30 -8.15 -10.37 -33.65
CA GLN A 30 -7.07 -11.34 -33.92
C GLN A 30 -5.90 -11.18 -32.94
N GLY A 31 -5.57 -9.96 -32.53
CA GLY A 31 -4.57 -9.72 -31.48
C GLY A 31 -4.97 -10.37 -30.15
N PHE A 32 -6.21 -10.13 -29.71
CA PHE A 32 -6.76 -10.74 -28.49
C PHE A 32 -6.77 -12.27 -28.57
N TYR A 33 -7.21 -12.83 -29.69
CA TYR A 33 -7.18 -14.27 -29.91
C TYR A 33 -5.76 -14.83 -29.80
N GLY A 34 -4.79 -14.16 -30.41
CA GLY A 34 -3.38 -14.54 -30.35
C GLY A 34 -2.79 -14.49 -28.94
N LEU A 35 -3.27 -13.60 -28.06
CA LEU A 35 -2.84 -13.55 -26.65
C LEU A 35 -3.52 -14.62 -25.77
N ILE A 36 -4.76 -15.00 -26.08
CA ILE A 36 -5.51 -16.03 -25.34
C ILE A 36 -5.01 -17.44 -25.71
N TYR A 37 -4.61 -17.64 -26.96
CA TYR A 37 -4.12 -18.91 -27.48
C TYR A 37 -2.64 -18.80 -27.87
N ASP A 38 -1.81 -18.33 -26.94
CA ASP A 38 -0.38 -18.16 -27.20
C ASP A 38 0.37 -19.49 -27.10
N ASN A 39 1.09 -19.85 -28.18
CA ASN A 39 1.94 -21.03 -28.26
C ASN A 39 3.44 -20.70 -28.43
N LYS A 40 3.80 -19.43 -28.25
CA LYS A 40 5.17 -18.93 -28.48
C LYS A 40 5.95 -18.75 -27.17
N THR A 41 5.27 -18.43 -26.08
CA THR A 41 5.88 -18.10 -24.80
C THR A 41 6.36 -19.34 -24.04
N GLU A 42 5.51 -20.35 -23.91
CA GLU A 42 5.85 -21.61 -23.23
C GLU A 42 5.97 -22.73 -24.26
N SER A 43 7.15 -23.38 -24.33
CA SER A 43 7.39 -24.48 -25.25
C SER A 43 6.40 -25.64 -25.01
N MET A 44 5.86 -26.20 -26.09
CA MET A 44 4.91 -27.32 -26.07
C MET A 44 3.57 -27.06 -25.37
N LYS A 45 3.23 -25.80 -25.06
CA LYS A 45 1.98 -25.44 -24.40
C LYS A 45 1.31 -24.25 -25.08
N THR A 46 -0.01 -24.30 -25.13
CA THR A 46 -0.83 -23.12 -25.45
C THR A 46 -1.36 -22.55 -24.15
N ILE A 47 -1.06 -21.29 -23.87
CA ILE A 47 -1.43 -20.61 -22.63
C ILE A 47 -2.23 -19.34 -22.90
N ASN A 48 -3.13 -19.02 -21.97
CA ASN A 48 -3.81 -17.74 -21.94
C ASN A 48 -2.94 -16.72 -21.20
N LEU A 49 -2.33 -15.78 -21.94
CA LEU A 49 -1.43 -14.79 -21.38
C LEU A 49 -2.13 -13.79 -20.46
N LEU A 50 -3.42 -13.49 -20.69
CA LEU A 50 -4.20 -12.60 -19.82
C LEU A 50 -4.40 -13.21 -18.43
N GLN A 51 -4.63 -14.51 -18.37
CA GLN A 51 -4.77 -15.24 -17.11
C GLN A 51 -3.40 -15.48 -16.45
N ARG A 52 -2.38 -15.85 -17.25
CA ARG A 52 -1.07 -16.31 -16.76
C ARG A 52 -0.11 -15.19 -16.40
N MET A 53 -0.03 -14.14 -17.22
CA MET A 53 0.99 -13.08 -17.15
C MET A 53 0.45 -11.71 -16.72
N ASN A 54 -0.87 -11.61 -16.50
CA ASN A 54 -1.57 -10.41 -16.07
C ASN A 54 -1.25 -9.16 -16.93
N ILE A 55 -1.46 -9.28 -18.25
CA ILE A 55 -1.04 -8.29 -19.26
C ILE A 55 -2.15 -7.28 -19.65
N TYR A 56 -3.09 -6.98 -18.74
CA TYR A 56 -4.23 -6.11 -19.05
C TYR A 56 -3.82 -4.69 -19.41
N GLN A 57 -2.80 -4.15 -18.74
CA GLN A 57 -2.27 -2.82 -19.03
C GLN A 57 -1.63 -2.74 -20.43
N GLU A 58 -0.94 -3.78 -20.90
CA GLU A 58 -0.40 -3.83 -22.27
C GLU A 58 -1.53 -3.86 -23.29
N VAL A 59 -2.54 -4.69 -23.06
CA VAL A 59 -3.70 -4.79 -23.94
C VAL A 59 -4.45 -3.46 -24.01
N PHE A 60 -4.74 -2.85 -22.86
CA PHE A 60 -5.40 -1.55 -22.80
C PHE A 60 -4.61 -0.48 -23.55
N LEU A 61 -3.29 -0.40 -23.34
CA LEU A 61 -2.45 0.54 -24.06
C LEU A 61 -2.42 0.28 -25.56
N SER A 62 -2.39 -0.98 -25.99
CA SER A 62 -2.34 -1.33 -27.41
C SER A 62 -3.61 -0.87 -28.13
N ILE A 63 -4.77 -1.00 -27.48
CA ILE A 63 -6.04 -0.50 -27.99
C ILE A 63 -6.00 1.02 -28.07
N LEU A 64 -5.57 1.69 -26.99
CA LEU A 64 -5.48 3.14 -26.93
C LEU A 64 -4.59 3.71 -28.05
N TYR A 65 -3.42 3.10 -28.27
CA TYR A 65 -2.48 3.48 -29.32
C TYR A 65 -3.02 3.21 -30.74
N ARG A 66 -3.86 2.19 -30.93
CA ARG A 66 -4.50 1.87 -32.22
C ARG A 66 -5.70 2.76 -32.54
N VAL A 67 -6.47 3.15 -31.53
CA VAL A 67 -7.71 3.92 -31.70
C VAL A 67 -7.43 5.42 -31.78
N LEU A 68 -6.49 5.92 -30.99
CA LEU A 68 -6.13 7.34 -31.00
C LEU A 68 -5.15 7.67 -32.13
N PRO A 69 -5.14 8.92 -32.65
CA PRO A 69 -4.21 9.37 -33.69
C PRO A 69 -2.78 9.58 -33.18
N VAL A 70 -2.35 8.84 -32.15
CA VAL A 70 -1.04 8.96 -31.50
C VAL A 70 0.09 8.45 -32.40
N GLN A 71 -0.21 7.48 -33.27
CA GLN A 71 0.73 6.90 -34.24
C GLN A 71 1.39 7.94 -35.17
N LYS A 72 0.73 9.09 -35.38
CA LYS A 72 1.26 10.18 -36.20
C LYS A 72 2.43 10.92 -35.53
N TYR A 73 2.53 10.84 -34.20
CA TYR A 73 3.42 11.67 -33.40
C TYR A 73 4.43 10.89 -32.56
N LEU A 74 4.11 9.65 -32.17
CA LEU A 74 4.93 8.85 -31.25
C LEU A 74 5.09 7.40 -31.71
N GLU A 75 6.32 6.90 -31.65
CA GLU A 75 6.61 5.48 -31.78
C GLU A 75 5.97 4.68 -30.63
N PRO A 76 5.62 3.39 -30.84
CA PRO A 76 4.98 2.55 -29.83
C PRO A 76 5.78 2.46 -28.51
N VAL A 77 7.11 2.31 -28.61
CA VAL A 77 8.00 2.24 -27.44
C VAL A 77 7.86 3.50 -26.57
N TYR A 78 7.86 4.68 -27.19
CA TYR A 78 7.76 5.95 -26.46
C TYR A 78 6.40 6.14 -25.85
N PHE A 79 5.32 5.79 -26.56
CA PHE A 79 3.98 5.84 -25.98
C PHE A 79 3.88 4.96 -24.73
N TYR A 80 4.45 3.75 -24.78
CA TYR A 80 4.48 2.83 -23.66
C TYR A 80 5.27 3.40 -22.47
N ILE A 81 6.49 3.90 -22.70
CA ILE A 81 7.35 4.49 -21.65
C ILE A 81 6.75 5.76 -21.06
N TYR A 82 6.28 6.68 -21.89
CA TYR A 82 5.71 7.95 -21.42
C TYR A 82 4.41 7.77 -20.66
N THR A 83 3.61 6.75 -20.98
CA THR A 83 2.45 6.39 -20.15
C THR A 83 2.90 6.03 -18.74
N LEU A 84 3.93 5.20 -18.60
CA LEU A 84 4.46 4.79 -17.30
C LEU A 84 5.04 5.98 -16.51
N PHE A 85 5.76 6.88 -17.17
CA PHE A 85 6.25 8.10 -16.53
C PHE A 85 5.11 9.04 -16.11
N GLY A 86 4.06 9.18 -16.93
CA GLY A 86 2.85 9.90 -16.57
C GLY A 86 2.16 9.30 -15.35
N LEU A 87 2.15 7.97 -15.26
CA LEU A 87 1.61 7.26 -14.10
C LEU A 87 2.46 7.48 -12.83
N GLN A 88 3.77 7.64 -12.96
CA GLN A 88 4.61 8.07 -11.83
C GLN A 88 4.33 9.51 -11.39
N ALA A 89 4.02 10.42 -12.31
CA ALA A 89 3.60 11.77 -11.93
C ALA A 89 2.29 11.73 -11.11
N ILE A 90 1.35 10.86 -11.49
CA ILE A 90 0.12 10.60 -10.72
C ILE A 90 0.46 10.04 -9.34
N TYR A 91 1.42 9.12 -9.24
CA TYR A 91 1.88 8.56 -7.96
C TYR A 91 2.42 9.64 -7.01
N VAL A 92 3.36 10.47 -7.47
CA VAL A 92 3.91 11.57 -6.66
C VAL A 92 2.83 12.58 -6.27
N THR A 93 1.89 12.86 -7.18
CA THR A 93 0.73 13.71 -6.89
C THR A 93 -0.15 13.12 -5.79
N ALA A 94 -0.40 11.81 -5.80
CA ALA A 94 -1.16 11.14 -4.76
C ALA A 94 -0.43 11.16 -3.40
N LEU A 95 0.91 11.02 -3.38
CA LEU A 95 1.72 11.19 -2.17
C LEU A 95 1.63 12.63 -1.62
N TYR A 96 1.74 13.63 -2.51
CA TYR A 96 1.56 15.05 -2.18
C TYR A 96 0.18 15.30 -1.54
N ILE A 97 -0.89 14.81 -2.17
CA ILE A 97 -2.26 14.94 -1.67
C ILE A 97 -2.41 14.24 -0.32
N THR A 98 -1.86 13.04 -0.15
CA THR A 98 -1.95 12.31 1.13
C THR A 98 -1.30 13.10 2.26
N SER A 99 -0.10 13.64 2.04
CA SER A 99 0.62 14.43 3.06
C SER A 99 -0.09 15.75 3.36
N TRP A 100 -0.67 16.40 2.34
CA TRP A 100 -1.50 17.59 2.53
C TRP A 100 -2.77 17.28 3.31
N LEU A 101 -3.46 16.18 3.00
CA LEU A 101 -4.66 15.76 3.73
C LEU A 101 -4.35 15.48 5.20
N LEU A 102 -3.21 14.88 5.54
CA LEU A 102 -2.86 14.61 6.92
C LEU A 102 -2.48 15.88 7.70
N SER A 103 -1.68 16.77 7.11
CA SER A 103 -1.15 17.95 7.81
C SER A 103 -2.05 19.17 7.75
N GLY A 104 -2.95 19.26 6.77
CA GLY A 104 -3.73 20.46 6.47
C GLY A 104 -2.96 21.59 5.77
N THR A 105 -1.72 21.34 5.32
CA THR A 105 -0.88 22.34 4.62
C THR A 105 -0.28 21.81 3.33
N TRP A 106 -0.30 22.63 2.28
CA TRP A 106 0.33 22.33 0.99
C TRP A 106 1.85 22.12 1.09
N LEU A 107 2.51 22.82 2.04
CA LEU A 107 3.95 22.72 2.29
C LEU A 107 4.38 21.28 2.64
N SER A 108 3.52 20.53 3.34
CA SER A 108 3.75 19.12 3.65
C SER A 108 3.77 18.26 2.39
N GLY A 109 2.83 18.51 1.48
CA GLY A 109 2.83 17.83 0.19
C GLY A 109 4.12 18.12 -0.59
N LEU A 110 4.54 19.40 -0.61
CA LEU A 110 5.75 19.81 -1.32
C LEU A 110 7.00 19.13 -0.75
N LEU A 111 7.16 19.12 0.57
CA LEU A 111 8.29 18.47 1.24
C LEU A 111 8.30 16.95 0.98
N ALA A 112 7.14 16.29 1.00
CA ALA A 112 7.04 14.86 0.67
C ALA A 112 7.48 14.58 -0.78
N ALA A 113 7.08 15.42 -1.74
CA ALA A 113 7.48 15.29 -3.14
C ALA A 113 8.98 15.54 -3.33
N PHE A 114 9.56 16.54 -2.66
CA PHE A 114 11.01 16.79 -2.71
C PHE A 114 11.81 15.64 -2.12
N TRP A 115 11.40 15.08 -0.99
CA TRP A 115 12.04 13.88 -0.43
C TRP A 115 11.91 12.67 -1.34
N TYR A 116 10.77 12.50 -1.99
CA TYR A 116 10.56 11.43 -2.96
C TYR A 116 11.57 11.52 -4.12
N VAL A 117 11.73 12.72 -4.70
CA VAL A 117 12.63 12.96 -5.85
C VAL A 117 14.10 12.86 -5.44
N THR A 118 14.49 13.48 -4.32
CA THR A 118 15.89 13.46 -3.84
C THR A 118 16.34 12.06 -3.43
N ASN A 119 15.44 11.21 -2.93
CA ASN A 119 15.73 9.82 -2.58
C ASN A 119 15.28 8.83 -3.67
N ARG A 120 15.26 9.22 -4.95
CA ARG A 120 14.76 8.40 -6.08
C ARG A 120 15.30 6.97 -6.13
N ILE A 121 16.55 6.76 -5.73
CA ILE A 121 17.23 5.45 -5.68
C ILE A 121 16.48 4.46 -4.75
N ASP A 122 15.87 4.98 -3.69
CA ASP A 122 15.21 4.18 -2.67
C ASP A 122 13.67 4.27 -2.74
N THR A 123 13.11 5.23 -3.49
CA THR A 123 11.66 5.46 -3.61
C THR A 123 11.06 4.90 -4.89
N THR A 124 11.82 4.75 -5.98
CA THR A 124 11.31 4.18 -7.23
C THR A 124 12.35 3.37 -7.99
N ARG A 125 11.87 2.45 -8.83
CA ARG A 125 12.68 1.65 -9.76
C ARG A 125 12.45 2.02 -11.22
N VAL A 126 11.59 3.00 -11.49
CA VAL A 126 11.20 3.37 -12.84
C VAL A 126 12.40 3.73 -13.72
N GLU A 127 13.47 4.26 -13.14
CA GLU A 127 14.69 4.61 -13.87
C GLU A 127 15.44 3.39 -14.45
N PHE A 128 15.40 2.23 -13.76
CA PHE A 128 16.20 1.06 -14.14
C PHE A 128 15.37 -0.04 -14.80
N THR A 129 14.10 -0.15 -14.44
CA THR A 129 13.21 -1.24 -14.85
C THR A 129 11.81 -0.66 -15.08
N ILE A 130 11.64 0.02 -16.22
CA ILE A 130 10.46 0.84 -16.53
C ILE A 130 9.13 0.04 -16.50
N PRO A 131 8.95 -1.04 -17.27
CA PRO A 131 7.65 -1.73 -17.42
C PRO A 131 7.36 -2.77 -16.32
N LEU A 132 7.87 -2.59 -15.10
CA LEU A 132 7.52 -3.47 -13.99
C LEU A 132 6.07 -3.33 -13.58
N ARG A 133 5.47 -4.44 -13.14
CA ARG A 133 4.08 -4.48 -12.64
C ARG A 133 3.89 -3.55 -11.44
N GLU A 134 4.89 -3.41 -10.58
CA GLU A 134 4.87 -2.47 -9.46
C GLU A 134 4.73 -1.02 -9.93
N ASN A 135 5.43 -0.64 -11.00
CA ASN A 135 5.36 0.73 -11.53
C ASN A 135 3.99 1.04 -12.15
N TRP A 136 3.26 0.03 -12.61
CA TRP A 136 1.86 0.13 -13.01
C TRP A 136 0.93 0.27 -11.81
N ALA A 137 1.16 -0.49 -10.74
CA ALA A 137 0.19 -0.66 -9.66
C ALA A 137 0.32 0.34 -8.50
N LEU A 138 1.54 0.67 -8.07
CA LEU A 138 1.79 1.59 -6.95
C LEU A 138 1.11 2.97 -7.10
N PRO A 139 0.99 3.56 -8.30
CA PRO A 139 0.23 4.79 -8.50
C PRO A 139 -1.23 4.67 -8.08
N PHE A 140 -1.91 3.59 -8.46
CA PHE A 140 -3.29 3.32 -8.04
C PHE A 140 -3.37 3.04 -6.54
N PHE A 141 -2.38 2.37 -5.97
CA PHE A 141 -2.32 2.14 -4.53
C PHE A 141 -2.14 3.44 -3.73
N ALA A 142 -1.35 4.41 -4.20
CA ALA A 142 -1.24 5.71 -3.55
C ALA A 142 -2.54 6.51 -3.64
N ILE A 143 -3.23 6.48 -4.79
CA ILE A 143 -4.56 7.09 -4.91
C ILE A 143 -5.51 6.45 -3.89
N GLN A 144 -5.47 5.12 -3.76
CA GLN A 144 -6.27 4.39 -2.80
C GLN A 144 -5.96 4.84 -1.36
N ILE A 145 -4.68 4.94 -0.97
CA ILE A 145 -4.28 5.44 0.35
C ILE A 145 -4.76 6.88 0.58
N ALA A 146 -4.63 7.76 -0.41
CA ALA A 146 -5.10 9.15 -0.33
C ALA A 146 -6.62 9.20 -0.13
N ALA A 147 -7.36 8.42 -0.90
CA ALA A 147 -8.82 8.34 -0.83
C ALA A 147 -9.30 7.73 0.50
N ILE A 148 -8.64 6.68 0.99
CA ILE A 148 -8.93 6.11 2.33
C ILE A 148 -8.64 7.16 3.41
N THR A 149 -7.48 7.82 3.35
CA THR A 149 -7.12 8.89 4.29
C THR A 149 -8.18 9.98 4.35
N TYR A 150 -8.74 10.38 3.20
CA TYR A 150 -9.87 11.33 3.17
C TYR A 150 -11.17 10.73 3.71
N PHE A 151 -11.52 9.49 3.32
CA PHE A 151 -12.71 8.77 3.78
C PHE A 151 -12.73 8.59 5.31
N LEU A 152 -11.58 8.45 5.95
CA LEU A 152 -11.49 8.24 7.39
C LEU A 152 -11.82 9.47 8.23
N ARG A 153 -11.75 10.67 7.65
CA ARG A 153 -12.08 11.93 8.34
C ARG A 153 -13.49 11.95 8.94
N PRO A 154 -13.69 12.58 10.10
CA PRO A 154 -15.03 12.73 10.67
C PRO A 154 -15.91 13.64 9.82
N ASN A 155 -17.23 13.40 9.84
CA ASN A 155 -18.27 14.28 9.30
C ASN A 155 -18.12 14.66 7.82
N LEU A 156 -18.02 13.64 6.94
CA LEU A 156 -18.05 13.86 5.49
C LEU A 156 -19.47 14.16 5.00
N GLN A 157 -19.59 15.02 3.99
CA GLN A 157 -20.85 15.19 3.27
C GLN A 157 -21.21 13.89 2.53
N PRO A 158 -22.50 13.50 2.45
CA PRO A 158 -22.90 12.22 1.83
C PRO A 158 -22.44 12.04 0.38
N LEU A 159 -22.44 13.13 -0.41
CA LEU A 159 -21.96 13.09 -1.80
C LEU A 159 -20.45 12.82 -1.85
N SER A 160 -19.67 13.56 -1.07
CA SER A 160 -18.22 13.39 -0.97
C SER A 160 -17.85 12.00 -0.47
N GLU A 161 -18.60 11.45 0.48
CA GLU A 161 -18.41 10.08 0.96
C GLU A 161 -18.59 9.05 -0.17
N ARG A 162 -19.68 9.15 -0.94
CA ARG A 162 -19.95 8.26 -2.08
C ARG A 162 -18.90 8.36 -3.18
N LEU A 163 -18.49 9.59 -3.54
CA LEU A 163 -17.44 9.81 -4.52
C LEU A 163 -16.10 9.24 -4.05
N THR A 164 -15.80 9.37 -2.76
CA THR A 164 -14.57 8.81 -2.18
C THR A 164 -14.60 7.28 -2.17
N LEU A 165 -15.73 6.67 -1.80
CA LEU A 165 -15.91 5.21 -1.86
C LEU A 165 -15.76 4.69 -3.31
N LEU A 166 -16.29 5.42 -4.30
CA LEU A 166 -16.10 5.10 -5.70
C LEU A 166 -14.62 5.20 -6.11
N ALA A 167 -13.92 6.25 -5.68
CA ALA A 167 -12.49 6.41 -5.93
C ALA A 167 -11.67 5.28 -5.28
N ILE A 168 -12.01 4.87 -4.06
CA ILE A 168 -11.39 3.72 -3.36
C ILE A 168 -11.66 2.44 -4.16
N PHE A 169 -12.90 2.20 -4.61
CA PHE A 169 -13.24 1.03 -5.41
C PHE A 169 -12.47 0.97 -6.73
N ILE A 170 -12.48 2.05 -7.52
CA ILE A 170 -11.79 2.11 -8.82
C ILE A 170 -10.29 1.92 -8.63
N SER A 171 -9.67 2.62 -7.67
CA SER A 171 -8.24 2.50 -7.41
C SER A 171 -7.85 1.11 -6.89
N THR A 172 -8.65 0.51 -6.01
CA THR A 172 -8.43 -0.87 -5.52
C THR A 172 -8.54 -1.89 -6.66
N PHE A 173 -9.53 -1.73 -7.52
CA PHE A 173 -9.73 -2.58 -8.69
C PHE A 173 -8.56 -2.48 -9.68
N LEU A 174 -8.15 -1.27 -10.06
CA LEU A 174 -7.02 -1.06 -10.97
C LEU A 174 -5.69 -1.53 -10.37
N PHE A 175 -5.46 -1.30 -9.08
CA PHE A 175 -4.32 -1.83 -8.34
C PHE A 175 -4.28 -3.36 -8.41
N SER A 176 -5.42 -4.00 -8.15
CA SER A 176 -5.54 -5.47 -8.14
C SER A 176 -5.41 -6.07 -9.53
N LEU A 177 -5.89 -5.36 -10.56
CA LEU A 177 -5.80 -5.79 -11.95
C LEU A 177 -4.36 -5.69 -12.48
N THR A 178 -3.61 -4.65 -12.11
CA THR A 178 -2.30 -4.37 -12.72
C THR A 178 -1.13 -5.13 -12.09
N TRP A 179 -1.32 -5.73 -10.90
CA TRP A 179 -0.25 -6.45 -10.20
C TRP A 179 -0.69 -7.77 -9.61
N GLN A 180 0.04 -8.84 -9.93
CA GLN A 180 -0.27 -10.21 -9.51
C GLN A 180 -0.16 -10.45 -7.99
N PHE A 181 0.75 -9.73 -7.32
CA PHE A 181 1.00 -9.90 -5.89
C PHE A 181 0.19 -8.93 -5.01
N ASN A 182 -0.80 -8.25 -5.59
CA ASN A 182 -1.63 -7.26 -4.89
C ASN A 182 -2.26 -7.81 -3.59
N GLN A 183 -2.62 -9.10 -3.56
CA GLN A 183 -3.31 -9.73 -2.44
C GLN A 183 -2.52 -9.69 -1.14
N PHE A 184 -1.18 -9.74 -1.22
CA PHE A 184 -0.33 -9.62 -0.06
C PHE A 184 -0.34 -8.19 0.50
N MET A 185 -0.29 -7.17 -0.36
CA MET A 185 -0.38 -5.77 0.08
C MET A 185 -1.75 -5.44 0.63
N MET A 186 -2.80 -5.93 -0.02
CA MET A 186 -4.18 -5.78 0.44
C MET A 186 -4.43 -6.54 1.76
N LEU A 187 -3.78 -7.69 1.99
CA LEU A 187 -3.78 -8.39 3.28
C LEU A 187 -3.09 -7.57 4.37
N MET A 188 -1.94 -6.96 4.08
CA MET A 188 -1.29 -6.04 5.03
C MET A 188 -2.22 -4.87 5.39
N GLN A 189 -2.89 -4.28 4.38
CA GLN A 189 -3.90 -3.23 4.61
C GLN A 189 -5.10 -3.75 5.42
N ALA A 190 -5.58 -4.97 5.16
CA ALA A 190 -6.65 -5.59 5.92
C ALA A 190 -6.24 -5.81 7.40
N LEU A 191 -4.99 -6.20 7.66
CA LEU A 191 -4.44 -6.30 9.01
C LEU A 191 -4.38 -4.94 9.70
N VAL A 192 -4.00 -3.87 8.98
CA VAL A 192 -4.07 -2.48 9.52
C VAL A 192 -5.50 -2.15 9.96
N LEU A 193 -6.47 -2.36 9.08
CA LEU A 193 -7.88 -2.09 9.38
C LEU A 193 -8.37 -2.92 10.56
N PHE A 194 -7.93 -4.17 10.68
CA PHE A 194 -8.30 -5.07 11.75
C PHE A 194 -7.72 -4.62 13.09
N THR A 195 -6.45 -4.23 13.14
CA THR A 195 -5.81 -3.69 14.34
C THR A 195 -6.51 -2.42 14.80
N LEU A 196 -6.83 -1.50 13.89
CA LEU A 196 -7.48 -0.23 14.24
C LEU A 196 -8.93 -0.39 14.67
N ASP A 197 -9.69 -1.29 14.04
CA ASP A 197 -11.06 -1.63 14.46
C ASP A 197 -11.05 -2.31 15.84
N SER A 198 -10.07 -3.19 16.09
CA SER A 198 -9.91 -3.87 17.39
C SER A 198 -9.55 -2.93 18.55
N LEU A 199 -8.78 -1.86 18.27
CA LEU A 199 -8.37 -0.87 19.26
C LEU A 199 -9.33 0.32 19.39
N ASP A 200 -10.48 0.27 18.72
CA ASP A 200 -11.46 1.36 18.65
C ASP A 200 -10.89 2.70 18.15
N MET A 201 -9.86 2.66 17.30
CA MET A 201 -9.24 3.85 16.69
C MET A 201 -9.86 4.21 15.33
N LEU A 202 -10.82 3.40 14.86
CA LEU A 202 -11.46 3.52 13.57
C LEU A 202 -12.97 3.23 13.69
N PRO A 203 -13.85 4.00 13.00
CA PRO A 203 -15.27 3.66 12.96
C PRO A 203 -15.51 2.31 12.26
N ALA A 204 -16.13 1.37 12.98
CA ALA A 204 -16.36 0.01 12.51
C ALA A 204 -17.18 -0.09 11.21
N VAL A 205 -18.05 0.90 10.93
CA VAL A 205 -18.83 0.98 9.68
C VAL A 205 -17.93 1.29 8.48
N LYS A 206 -16.99 2.22 8.64
CA LYS A 206 -16.01 2.57 7.61
C LYS A 206 -15.10 1.38 7.29
N ALA A 207 -14.65 0.66 8.33
CA ALA A 207 -13.88 -0.58 8.17
C ALA A 207 -14.64 -1.63 7.34
N THR A 208 -15.94 -1.86 7.63
CA THR A 208 -16.80 -2.79 6.87
C THR A 208 -16.84 -2.46 5.38
N TRP A 209 -17.01 -1.17 5.03
CA TRP A 209 -17.02 -0.73 3.64
C TRP A 209 -15.69 -1.04 2.94
N LEU A 210 -14.57 -0.78 3.61
CA LEU A 210 -13.24 -1.05 3.06
C LEU A 210 -13.05 -2.55 2.80
N TYR A 211 -13.33 -3.43 3.77
CA TYR A 211 -13.26 -4.89 3.53
C TYR A 211 -14.16 -5.35 2.39
N GLY A 212 -15.37 -4.79 2.30
CA GLY A 212 -16.32 -5.07 1.23
C GLY A 212 -15.73 -4.72 -0.14
N ILE A 213 -15.14 -3.53 -0.28
CA ILE A 213 -14.48 -3.07 -1.50
C ILE A 213 -13.31 -3.99 -1.88
N GLN A 214 -12.49 -4.42 -0.92
CA GLN A 214 -11.38 -5.32 -1.21
C GLN A 214 -11.87 -6.66 -1.78
N ILE A 215 -12.89 -7.27 -1.17
CA ILE A 215 -13.46 -8.54 -1.66
C ILE A 215 -14.08 -8.34 -3.05
N THR A 216 -14.94 -7.34 -3.24
CA THR A 216 -15.63 -7.14 -4.52
C THR A 216 -14.67 -6.82 -5.65
N SER A 217 -13.62 -6.03 -5.39
CA SER A 217 -12.57 -5.73 -6.37
C SER A 217 -11.83 -7.00 -6.80
N LEU A 218 -11.45 -7.86 -5.84
CA LEU A 218 -10.76 -9.12 -6.15
C LEU A 218 -11.65 -10.11 -6.90
N LEU A 219 -12.93 -10.20 -6.55
CA LEU A 219 -13.90 -11.04 -7.28
C LEU A 219 -14.06 -10.55 -8.72
N LEU A 220 -14.13 -9.24 -8.95
CA LEU A 220 -14.20 -8.67 -10.29
C LEU A 220 -12.93 -8.97 -11.10
N VAL A 221 -11.75 -8.83 -10.50
CA VAL A 221 -10.48 -9.21 -11.14
C VAL A 221 -10.43 -10.71 -11.42
N CYS A 222 -10.94 -11.56 -10.54
CA CYS A 222 -11.04 -13.00 -10.76
C CYS A 222 -11.89 -13.33 -11.98
N ILE A 223 -13.05 -12.67 -12.14
CA ILE A 223 -13.92 -12.82 -13.32
C ILE A 223 -13.18 -12.41 -14.59
N LEU A 224 -12.51 -11.25 -14.58
CA LEU A 224 -11.75 -10.77 -15.73
C LEU A 224 -10.59 -11.72 -16.09
N GLN A 225 -9.90 -12.26 -15.09
CA GLN A 225 -8.81 -13.22 -15.25
C GLN A 225 -9.28 -14.66 -15.44
N PHE A 226 -10.43 -14.88 -16.07
CA PHE A 226 -10.94 -16.21 -16.43
C PHE A 226 -11.04 -17.17 -15.24
N PHE A 227 -11.60 -16.67 -14.13
CA PHE A 227 -11.77 -17.41 -12.88
C PHE A 227 -10.45 -17.98 -12.34
N ASN A 228 -9.42 -17.14 -12.30
CA ASN A 228 -8.12 -17.52 -11.75
C ASN A 228 -8.28 -18.01 -10.29
N SER A 229 -8.14 -19.31 -10.11
CA SER A 229 -8.35 -20.00 -8.84
C SER A 229 -7.38 -19.57 -7.75
N MET A 230 -6.18 -19.08 -8.13
CA MET A 230 -5.20 -18.54 -7.18
C MET A 230 -5.72 -17.30 -6.45
N ILE A 231 -6.53 -16.46 -7.12
CA ILE A 231 -7.14 -15.29 -6.49
C ILE A 231 -8.17 -15.71 -5.45
N LEU A 232 -9.02 -16.66 -5.81
CA LEU A 232 -10.08 -17.14 -4.94
C LEU A 232 -9.51 -17.88 -3.71
N GLY A 233 -8.40 -18.61 -3.89
CA GLY A 233 -7.67 -19.29 -2.81
C GLY A 233 -6.77 -18.38 -1.96
N SER A 234 -6.77 -17.06 -2.19
CA SER A 234 -5.92 -16.11 -1.47
C SER A 234 -6.28 -16.00 0.01
N LEU A 235 -5.25 -15.81 0.84
CA LEU A 235 -5.43 -15.64 2.30
C LEU A 235 -6.28 -14.41 2.62
N LEU A 236 -6.23 -13.37 1.78
CA LEU A 236 -6.98 -12.13 1.93
C LEU A 236 -8.50 -12.34 1.88
N ILE A 237 -9.01 -13.10 0.91
CA ILE A 237 -10.45 -13.37 0.84
C ILE A 237 -10.90 -14.14 2.08
N SER A 238 -10.14 -15.16 2.47
CA SER A 238 -10.43 -15.93 3.69
C SER A 238 -10.38 -15.05 4.94
N PHE A 239 -9.41 -14.13 5.03
CA PHE A 239 -9.25 -13.22 6.16
C PHE A 239 -10.42 -12.23 6.27
N ASN A 240 -10.77 -11.54 5.18
CA ASN A 240 -11.85 -10.57 5.19
C ASN A 240 -13.21 -11.24 5.48
N LEU A 241 -13.47 -12.42 4.91
CA LEU A 241 -14.67 -13.21 5.25
C LEU A 241 -14.69 -13.62 6.73
N SER A 242 -13.53 -14.00 7.28
CA SER A 242 -13.39 -14.36 8.69
C SER A 242 -13.69 -13.19 9.61
N VAL A 243 -13.20 -12.00 9.29
CA VAL A 243 -13.51 -10.77 10.03
C VAL A 243 -15.03 -10.50 10.03
N PHE A 244 -15.70 -10.62 8.88
CA PHE A 244 -17.16 -10.44 8.82
C PHE A 244 -17.94 -11.46 9.66
N ILE A 245 -17.55 -12.73 9.61
CA ILE A 245 -18.19 -13.79 10.40
C ILE A 245 -17.91 -13.58 11.89
N ALA A 246 -16.66 -13.34 12.27
CA ALA A 246 -16.26 -13.12 13.67
C ALA A 246 -16.99 -11.92 14.29
N ARG A 247 -17.16 -10.82 13.53
CA ARG A 247 -17.93 -9.65 13.98
C ARG A 247 -19.42 -9.95 14.20
N LYS A 248 -20.01 -10.87 13.42
CA LYS A 248 -21.40 -11.31 13.64
C LYS A 248 -21.52 -12.21 14.87
N LEU A 249 -20.52 -13.07 15.12
CA LEU A 249 -20.50 -14.01 16.23
C LEU A 249 -20.21 -13.34 17.58
N GLN A 250 -19.24 -12.42 17.63
CA GLN A 250 -18.81 -11.76 18.86
C GLN A 250 -19.41 -10.36 18.96
N LYS A 251 -20.59 -10.29 19.59
CA LYS A 251 -21.21 -9.02 19.99
C LYS A 251 -20.60 -8.52 21.30
N ASN A 252 -20.61 -7.21 21.52
CA ASN A 252 -20.17 -6.57 22.78
C ASN A 252 -18.66 -6.71 23.11
N LEU A 253 -17.81 -6.65 22.08
CA LEU A 253 -16.34 -6.61 22.23
C LEU A 253 -15.85 -5.36 22.99
N LYS A 254 -16.60 -4.27 22.95
CA LYS A 254 -16.20 -2.96 23.49
C LYS A 254 -16.56 -2.74 24.97
N THR A 255 -17.22 -3.71 25.62
CA THR A 255 -17.70 -3.56 27.01
C THR A 255 -16.89 -4.39 28.00
N GLY A 256 -16.68 -3.85 29.21
CA GLY A 256 -16.04 -4.51 30.34
C GLY A 256 -14.74 -3.83 30.80
N SER A 257 -14.27 -4.21 31.99
CA SER A 257 -12.98 -3.76 32.52
C SER A 257 -11.81 -4.06 31.58
N PHE A 258 -10.70 -3.34 31.73
CA PHE A 258 -9.51 -3.47 30.90
C PHE A 258 -9.08 -4.93 30.63
N LEU A 259 -8.97 -5.75 31.67
CA LEU A 259 -8.56 -7.17 31.54
C LEU A 259 -9.61 -8.00 30.78
N ASN A 260 -10.90 -7.77 31.03
CA ASN A 260 -11.97 -8.47 30.32
C ASN A 260 -11.96 -8.09 28.84
N ARG A 261 -11.76 -6.82 28.53
CA ARG A 261 -11.67 -6.32 27.16
C ARG A 261 -10.44 -6.87 26.44
N LEU A 262 -9.28 -6.90 27.10
CA LEU A 262 -8.07 -7.51 26.56
C LEU A 262 -8.30 -9.00 26.26
N GLY A 263 -8.92 -9.74 27.19
CA GLY A 263 -9.27 -11.14 26.98
C GLY A 263 -10.24 -11.35 25.80
N LYS A 264 -11.27 -10.51 25.68
CA LYS A 264 -12.20 -10.52 24.53
C LYS A 264 -11.50 -10.24 23.21
N LEU A 265 -10.54 -9.31 23.18
CA LEU A 265 -9.75 -8.99 21.99
C LEU A 265 -8.80 -10.13 21.59
N LEU A 266 -8.13 -10.76 22.56
CA LEU A 266 -7.31 -11.93 22.31
C LEU A 266 -8.15 -13.09 21.76
N LEU A 267 -9.35 -13.30 22.31
CA LEU A 267 -10.31 -14.28 21.78
C LEU A 267 -10.78 -13.90 20.37
N HIS A 268 -11.01 -12.61 20.09
CA HIS A 268 -11.38 -12.14 18.74
C HIS A 268 -10.29 -12.41 17.72
N LEU A 269 -9.05 -12.06 18.05
CA LEU A 269 -7.87 -12.32 17.23
C LEU A 269 -7.70 -13.82 16.96
N PHE A 270 -7.79 -14.64 18.01
CA PHE A 270 -7.69 -16.09 17.88
C PHE A 270 -8.79 -16.67 16.98
N MET A 271 -10.04 -16.24 17.18
CA MET A 271 -11.18 -16.68 16.36
C MET A 271 -11.01 -16.28 14.90
N VAL A 272 -10.61 -15.04 14.61
CA VAL A 272 -10.38 -14.58 13.23
C VAL A 272 -9.26 -15.39 12.57
N LEU A 273 -8.14 -15.64 13.27
CA LEU A 273 -7.03 -16.41 12.74
C LEU A 273 -7.42 -17.87 12.44
N CYS A 274 -8.06 -18.54 13.40
CA CYS A 274 -8.53 -19.92 13.24
C CYS A 274 -9.54 -20.04 12.08
N LEU A 275 -10.50 -19.13 12.01
CA LEU A 275 -11.49 -19.11 10.94
C LEU A 275 -10.84 -18.81 9.57
N THR A 276 -9.84 -17.93 9.53
CA THR A 276 -9.11 -17.60 8.30
C THR A 276 -8.41 -18.82 7.75
N LEU A 277 -7.66 -19.55 8.60
CA LEU A 277 -6.96 -20.77 8.19
C LEU A 277 -7.94 -21.87 7.78
N PHE A 278 -9.03 -22.04 8.54
CA PHE A 278 -10.07 -23.00 8.24
C PHE A 278 -10.74 -22.74 6.88
N LEU A 279 -11.20 -21.50 6.64
CA LEU A 279 -11.80 -21.10 5.37
C LEU A 279 -10.80 -21.21 4.21
N ASN A 280 -9.54 -20.82 4.42
CA ASN A 280 -8.52 -20.91 3.38
C ASN A 280 -8.28 -22.37 2.97
N ASN A 281 -8.17 -23.27 3.95
CA ASN A 281 -8.01 -24.70 3.69
C ASN A 281 -9.21 -25.32 2.97
N ILE A 282 -10.44 -24.93 3.35
CA ILE A 282 -11.66 -25.38 2.67
C ILE A 282 -11.68 -24.91 1.21
N ILE A 283 -11.44 -23.62 0.98
CA ILE A 283 -11.46 -23.04 -0.37
C ILE A 283 -10.40 -23.72 -1.25
N LYS A 284 -9.18 -23.88 -0.72
CA LYS A 284 -8.10 -24.57 -1.44
C LYS A 284 -8.45 -26.02 -1.78
N LYS A 285 -9.11 -26.74 -0.86
CA LYS A 285 -9.57 -28.11 -1.09
C LYS A 285 -10.67 -28.20 -2.14
N ILE A 286 -11.65 -27.29 -2.10
CA ILE A 286 -12.74 -27.23 -3.10
C ILE A 286 -12.21 -26.96 -4.49
N LEU A 287 -11.24 -26.05 -4.61
CA LEU A 287 -10.66 -25.64 -5.89
C LEU A 287 -9.52 -26.55 -6.37
N ASN A 288 -9.22 -27.65 -5.65
CA ASN A 288 -8.09 -28.55 -5.92
C ASN A 288 -6.77 -27.80 -6.13
N LEU A 289 -6.56 -26.71 -5.37
CA LEU A 289 -5.33 -25.94 -5.43
C LEU A 289 -4.22 -26.71 -4.73
N LYS A 290 -3.11 -26.95 -5.42
CA LYS A 290 -1.85 -27.27 -4.74
C LYS A 290 -1.53 -26.09 -3.85
N SER A 291 -1.32 -26.34 -2.56
CA SER A 291 -1.05 -25.30 -1.58
C SER A 291 0.11 -24.42 -2.07
N ASP A 292 0.10 -23.12 -1.75
CA ASP A 292 1.25 -22.22 -1.89
C ASP A 292 2.39 -22.62 -0.93
N GLU A 293 2.66 -23.92 -0.81
CA GLU A 293 3.69 -24.51 0.00
C GLU A 293 5.03 -23.83 -0.27
N HIS A 294 5.32 -23.46 -1.51
CA HIS A 294 6.56 -22.76 -1.83
C HIS A 294 6.70 -21.41 -1.12
N ILE A 295 5.62 -20.61 -1.01
CA ILE A 295 5.67 -19.31 -0.31
C ILE A 295 5.80 -19.53 1.19
N PHE A 296 5.02 -20.46 1.77
CA PHE A 296 5.10 -20.75 3.20
C PHE A 296 6.43 -21.41 3.58
N LYS A 297 6.96 -22.32 2.75
CA LYS A 297 8.29 -22.93 2.92
C LYS A 297 9.39 -21.88 2.78
N PHE A 298 9.27 -20.96 1.82
CA PHE A 298 10.17 -19.81 1.69
C PHE A 298 10.15 -18.96 2.96
N LEU A 299 8.98 -18.54 3.46
CA LEU A 299 8.87 -17.75 4.69
C LEU A 299 9.44 -18.51 5.89
N LYS A 300 9.14 -19.80 6.04
CA LYS A 300 9.65 -20.65 7.11
C LYS A 300 11.18 -20.72 7.08
N ALA A 301 11.77 -20.91 5.91
CA ALA A 301 13.21 -20.97 5.73
C ALA A 301 13.88 -19.60 5.93
N LYS A 302 13.26 -18.53 5.43
CA LYS A 302 13.73 -17.15 5.55
C LYS A 302 13.85 -16.70 7.02
N PHE A 303 12.89 -17.08 7.86
CA PHE A 303 12.93 -16.76 9.30
C PHE A 303 13.66 -17.81 10.15
N GLY A 304 14.33 -18.79 9.55
CA GLY A 304 15.07 -19.82 10.28
C GLY A 304 14.18 -20.81 11.05
N LEU A 305 12.87 -20.84 10.77
CA LEU A 305 11.89 -21.72 11.43
C LEU A 305 11.86 -23.14 10.82
N GLY A 306 12.74 -23.44 9.87
CA GLY A 306 12.99 -24.77 9.32
C GLY A 306 13.73 -24.73 7.98
N ALA A 307 14.52 -25.77 7.68
CA ALA A 307 15.22 -25.87 6.41
C ALA A 307 14.26 -26.27 5.27
N THR A 308 14.50 -25.72 4.07
CA THR A 308 13.79 -26.11 2.84
C THR A 308 14.75 -26.81 1.87
N ARG A 309 14.30 -27.92 1.28
CA ARG A 309 15.01 -28.60 0.18
C ARG A 309 14.44 -28.22 -1.19
N ASP A 310 13.36 -27.43 -1.23
CA ASP A 310 12.71 -27.01 -2.47
C ASP A 310 13.60 -26.01 -3.21
N PHE A 311 13.90 -26.30 -4.48
CA PHE A 311 14.75 -25.47 -5.33
C PHE A 311 14.21 -24.03 -5.43
N ASP A 312 12.91 -23.86 -5.68
CA ASP A 312 12.30 -22.54 -5.84
C ASP A 312 12.45 -21.67 -4.58
N ALA A 313 12.29 -22.28 -3.40
CA ALA A 313 12.46 -21.56 -2.14
C ALA A 313 13.93 -21.17 -1.90
N ASN A 314 14.88 -22.04 -2.23
CA ASN A 314 16.30 -21.75 -2.14
C ASN A 314 16.74 -20.68 -3.14
N LEU A 315 16.19 -20.69 -4.36
CA LEU A 315 16.44 -19.65 -5.35
C LEU A 315 16.06 -18.26 -4.81
N TYR A 316 14.88 -18.14 -4.19
CA TYR A 316 14.47 -16.87 -3.56
C TYR A 316 15.33 -16.46 -2.37
N LEU A 317 15.89 -17.41 -1.60
CA LEU A 317 16.78 -17.11 -0.49
C LEU A 317 18.15 -16.58 -0.96
N CYS A 318 18.61 -17.01 -2.13
CA CYS A 318 19.85 -16.54 -2.73
C CYS A 318 19.73 -15.18 -3.43
N GLU A 319 18.51 -14.78 -3.81
CA GLU A 319 18.27 -13.55 -4.54
C GLU A 319 18.29 -12.32 -3.61
N GLU A 320 19.19 -11.36 -3.88
CA GLU A 320 19.37 -10.16 -3.05
C GLU A 320 18.08 -9.33 -2.90
N ALA A 321 17.20 -9.36 -3.89
CA ALA A 321 15.90 -8.69 -3.86
C ALA A 321 15.01 -9.17 -2.69
N PHE A 322 15.18 -10.41 -2.24
CA PHE A 322 14.46 -11.00 -1.12
C PHE A 322 15.28 -11.05 0.18
N GLY A 323 16.52 -10.55 0.16
CA GLY A 323 17.36 -10.39 1.35
C GLY A 323 16.87 -9.30 2.30
N LEU A 324 17.59 -9.15 3.41
CA LEU A 324 17.38 -8.07 4.38
C LEU A 324 17.74 -6.70 3.77
N LEU A 325 17.15 -5.64 4.33
CA LEU A 325 17.47 -4.29 3.88
C LEU A 325 18.94 -3.92 4.20
N PRO A 326 19.74 -3.49 3.22
CA PRO A 326 21.13 -3.13 3.47
C PRO A 326 21.24 -1.83 4.28
N PHE A 327 22.15 -1.80 5.25
CA PHE A 327 22.31 -0.66 6.18
C PHE A 327 22.68 0.66 5.49
N ASN A 328 23.31 0.59 4.31
CA ASN A 328 23.61 1.77 3.50
C ASN A 328 22.36 2.59 3.12
N THR A 329 21.17 1.96 3.12
CA THR A 329 19.89 2.62 2.85
C THR A 329 19.58 3.66 3.93
N PHE A 330 19.84 3.35 5.20
CA PHE A 330 19.67 4.32 6.28
C PHE A 330 20.64 5.48 6.17
N GLY A 331 21.90 5.22 5.76
CA GLY A 331 22.88 6.29 5.48
C GLY A 331 22.35 7.28 4.45
N ARG A 332 21.94 6.79 3.27
CA ARG A 332 21.40 7.64 2.19
C ARG A 332 20.16 8.45 2.63
N LEU A 333 19.24 7.83 3.37
CA LEU A 333 18.03 8.48 3.88
C LEU A 333 18.33 9.49 5.01
N SER A 334 19.37 9.25 5.80
CA SER A 334 19.86 10.19 6.81
C SER A 334 20.52 11.42 6.17
N ASP A 335 21.24 11.23 5.05
CA ASP A 335 21.91 12.34 4.37
C ASP A 335 20.91 13.37 3.81
N THR A 336 19.65 12.99 3.58
CA THR A 336 18.54 13.89 3.16
C THR A 336 17.67 14.34 4.33
N LEU A 337 18.08 14.07 5.57
CA LEU A 337 17.35 14.32 6.83
C LEU A 337 16.02 13.57 6.97
N LEU A 338 15.62 12.80 5.95
CA LEU A 338 14.34 12.10 5.92
C LEU A 338 14.25 11.06 7.03
N PHE A 339 15.30 10.27 7.24
CA PHE A 339 15.30 9.23 8.28
C PHE A 339 15.17 9.82 9.69
N TYR A 340 15.90 10.90 9.99
CA TYR A 340 15.81 11.59 11.29
C TYR A 340 14.42 12.17 11.54
N ALA A 341 13.86 12.86 10.54
CA ALA A 341 12.50 13.39 10.61
C ALA A 341 11.47 12.28 10.80
N TYR A 342 11.61 11.17 10.09
CA TYR A 342 10.73 10.02 10.20
C TYR A 342 10.75 9.40 11.59
N ILE A 343 11.93 9.08 12.14
CA ILE A 343 12.04 8.47 13.47
C ILE A 343 11.45 9.40 14.53
N PHE A 344 11.74 10.70 14.44
CA PHE A 344 11.17 11.70 15.35
C PHE A 344 9.63 11.70 15.33
N VAL A 345 9.02 11.78 14.14
CA VAL A 345 7.56 11.77 13.98
C VAL A 345 6.97 10.42 14.42
N LEU A 346 7.61 9.32 14.05
CA LEU A 346 7.19 7.97 14.40
C LEU A 346 7.17 7.77 15.91
N SER A 347 8.24 8.14 16.61
CA SER A 347 8.31 7.99 18.07
C SER A 347 7.18 8.74 18.78
N ILE A 348 6.92 10.01 18.41
CA ILE A 348 5.85 10.80 19.02
C ILE A 348 4.47 10.17 18.73
N THR A 349 4.22 9.83 17.46
CA THR A 349 2.91 9.29 17.05
C THR A 349 2.64 7.89 17.60
N VAL A 350 3.66 7.04 17.76
CA VAL A 350 3.53 5.74 18.44
C VAL A 350 3.18 5.91 19.92
N ILE A 351 3.84 6.84 20.62
CA ILE A 351 3.53 7.13 22.03
C ILE A 351 2.07 7.59 22.17
N VAL A 352 1.63 8.51 21.31
CA VAL A 352 0.24 8.99 21.29
C VAL A 352 -0.73 7.85 20.99
N ALA A 353 -0.46 7.04 19.98
CA ALA A 353 -1.31 5.89 19.62
C ALA A 353 -1.41 4.87 20.76
N PHE A 354 -0.32 4.62 21.47
CA PHE A 354 -0.31 3.74 22.64
C PHE A 354 -1.17 4.28 23.78
N VAL A 355 -1.06 5.58 24.09
CA VAL A 355 -1.89 6.24 25.11
C VAL A 355 -3.37 6.18 24.74
N VAL A 356 -3.71 6.47 23.48
CA VAL A 356 -5.10 6.40 22.98
C VAL A 356 -5.64 4.97 23.02
N ALA A 357 -4.86 3.99 22.56
CA ALA A 357 -5.26 2.58 22.62
C ALA A 357 -5.47 2.11 24.06
N PHE A 358 -4.58 2.48 24.98
CA PHE A 358 -4.71 2.15 26.39
C PHE A 358 -5.94 2.81 27.04
N HIS A 359 -6.19 4.07 26.73
CA HIS A 359 -7.38 4.79 27.18
C HIS A 359 -8.65 4.11 26.65
N ASN A 360 -8.73 3.85 25.34
CA ASN A 360 -9.85 3.16 24.72
C ASN A 360 -10.13 1.82 25.39
N LEU A 361 -9.09 1.03 25.69
CA LEU A 361 -9.22 -0.27 26.38
C LEU A 361 -9.71 -0.15 27.84
N SER A 362 -9.43 0.96 28.51
CA SER A 362 -9.71 1.16 29.93
C SER A 362 -11.08 1.80 30.20
N ASP A 363 -11.54 2.67 29.31
CA ASP A 363 -12.62 3.64 29.58
C ASP A 363 -14.06 3.08 29.53
N SER A 364 -14.22 1.75 29.57
CA SER A 364 -15.56 1.14 29.63
C SER A 364 -16.22 1.23 31.02
N THR A 365 -15.51 1.70 32.06
CA THR A 365 -16.01 1.68 33.44
C THR A 365 -16.63 3.00 33.93
N ASN A 366 -16.46 4.11 33.19
CA ASN A 366 -16.85 5.45 33.65
C ASN A 366 -18.01 6.11 32.85
N GLN A 367 -18.71 5.40 31.98
CA GLN A 367 -19.81 5.97 31.18
C GLN A 367 -21.07 6.39 31.97
N GLN A 368 -21.09 6.28 33.31
CA GLN A 368 -22.25 6.65 34.14
C GLN A 368 -22.08 7.88 35.04
N SER A 369 -20.98 8.62 34.99
CA SER A 369 -20.87 9.83 35.82
C SER A 369 -20.18 11.01 35.13
N VAL A 370 -21.05 11.98 34.82
CA VAL A 370 -20.82 13.43 34.91
C VAL A 370 -20.26 14.11 33.65
N GLY A 371 -20.99 15.14 33.23
CA GLY A 371 -20.75 15.94 32.05
C GLY A 371 -19.47 16.77 32.08
N LYS A 372 -19.13 17.28 30.90
CA LYS A 372 -18.20 18.39 30.65
C LYS A 372 -16.89 18.32 31.45
N MET A 373 -15.94 17.56 30.93
CA MET A 373 -14.53 17.83 31.19
C MET A 373 -13.80 17.98 29.84
N GLU A 374 -14.06 19.11 29.17
CA GLU A 374 -13.12 19.68 28.20
C GLU A 374 -11.82 20.01 28.93
N LYS A 375 -10.86 19.09 28.95
CA LYS A 375 -9.46 19.38 29.30
C LYS A 375 -8.53 18.27 28.81
N GLY A 376 -8.08 18.41 27.56
CA GLY A 376 -6.82 17.84 27.09
C GLY A 376 -6.80 16.34 26.77
N THR A 377 -7.87 15.76 26.25
CA THR A 377 -7.81 14.41 25.68
C THR A 377 -6.96 14.44 24.41
N VAL A 378 -5.77 13.85 24.48
CA VAL A 378 -4.94 13.59 23.29
C VAL A 378 -5.71 12.58 22.43
N ASP A 379 -6.40 13.07 21.40
CA ASP A 379 -7.13 12.22 20.45
C ASP A 379 -6.28 12.03 19.20
N LEU A 380 -6.17 10.78 18.73
CA LEU A 380 -5.45 10.48 17.49
C LEU A 380 -6.46 10.28 16.37
N LYS A 381 -6.44 11.20 15.41
CA LYS A 381 -7.31 11.15 14.23
C LYS A 381 -7.24 9.78 13.53
N PRO A 382 -8.38 9.18 13.13
CA PRO A 382 -8.41 7.87 12.48
C PRO A 382 -7.54 7.77 11.22
N GLU A 383 -7.48 8.85 10.43
CA GLU A 383 -6.63 8.94 9.25
C GLU A 383 -5.13 8.90 9.57
N THR A 384 -4.72 9.49 10.70
CA THR A 384 -3.34 9.45 11.18
C THR A 384 -2.99 8.07 11.72
N ALA A 385 -3.89 7.46 12.49
CA ALA A 385 -3.73 6.11 13.01
C ALA A 385 -3.59 5.07 11.87
N TYR A 386 -4.39 5.22 10.80
CA TYR A 386 -4.29 4.41 9.59
C TYR A 386 -2.89 4.48 8.96
N ASN A 387 -2.40 5.69 8.71
CA ASN A 387 -1.08 5.87 8.10
C ASN A 387 0.07 5.45 9.03
N LEU A 388 -0.08 5.59 10.35
CA LEU A 388 0.89 5.13 11.34
C LEU A 388 1.09 3.60 11.29
N ILE A 389 0.02 2.83 11.39
CA ILE A 389 0.13 1.36 11.38
C ILE A 389 0.61 0.88 10.00
N HIS A 390 0.18 1.54 8.91
CA HIS A 390 0.69 1.24 7.56
C HIS A 390 2.20 1.43 7.45
N THR A 391 2.75 2.57 7.93
CA THR A 391 4.19 2.82 7.83
C THR A 391 5.01 1.82 8.65
N ILE A 392 4.50 1.41 9.82
CA ILE A 392 5.14 0.39 10.67
C ILE A 392 5.17 -0.97 9.96
N LEU A 393 4.03 -1.40 9.40
CA LEU A 393 3.94 -2.67 8.70
C LEU A 393 4.78 -2.70 7.41
N PHE A 394 4.80 -1.60 6.64
CA PHE A 394 5.69 -1.48 5.48
C PHE A 394 7.15 -1.45 5.91
N GLY A 395 7.48 -0.85 7.05
CA GLY A 395 8.82 -0.89 7.65
C GLY A 395 9.27 -2.31 7.94
N PHE A 396 8.47 -3.10 8.66
CA PHE A 396 8.78 -4.51 8.90
C PHE A 396 8.93 -5.31 7.60
N LEU A 397 8.05 -5.08 6.64
CA LEU A 397 8.12 -5.74 5.34
C LEU A 397 9.42 -5.37 4.60
N ALA A 398 9.79 -4.08 4.56
CA ALA A 398 11.00 -3.58 3.91
C ALA A 398 12.29 -4.08 4.60
N LEU A 399 12.32 -4.09 5.93
CA LEU A 399 13.43 -4.65 6.71
C LEU A 399 13.64 -6.13 6.40
N SER A 400 12.54 -6.88 6.28
CA SER A 400 12.59 -8.30 5.94
C SER A 400 12.98 -8.56 4.48
N THR A 401 12.53 -7.72 3.55
CA THR A 401 12.56 -7.97 2.10
C THR A 401 12.94 -6.69 1.37
N MET A 402 14.17 -6.61 0.90
CA MET A 402 14.76 -5.43 0.27
C MET A 402 13.91 -4.85 -0.88
N ARG A 403 13.30 -5.70 -1.73
CA ARG A 403 12.41 -5.29 -2.82
C ARG A 403 11.17 -4.51 -2.34
N MET A 404 10.76 -4.66 -1.09
CA MET A 404 9.59 -3.96 -0.53
C MET A 404 9.92 -2.57 0.01
N LYS A 405 11.19 -2.14 -0.02
CA LYS A 405 11.60 -0.80 0.43
C LYS A 405 10.89 0.33 -0.31
N TYR A 406 10.57 0.17 -1.60
CA TYR A 406 9.94 1.21 -2.42
C TYR A 406 8.51 1.56 -1.96
N LEU A 407 7.81 0.61 -1.33
CA LEU A 407 6.52 0.86 -0.66
C LEU A 407 6.72 1.66 0.64
N TRP A 408 7.76 1.32 1.40
CA TRP A 408 8.00 1.92 2.70
C TRP A 408 8.57 3.33 2.60
N THR A 409 9.61 3.55 1.80
CA THR A 409 10.33 4.83 1.68
C THR A 409 9.45 5.93 1.09
N SER A 410 8.59 5.61 0.12
CA SER A 410 7.60 6.54 -0.43
C SER A 410 6.58 6.96 0.63
N HIS A 411 6.08 6.02 1.44
CA HIS A 411 5.17 6.30 2.55
C HIS A 411 5.89 7.04 3.70
N MET A 412 7.17 6.75 3.93
CA MET A 412 8.04 7.45 4.88
C MET A 412 8.15 8.94 4.56
N CYS A 413 8.28 9.30 3.28
CA CYS A 413 8.28 10.70 2.82
C CYS A 413 6.98 11.43 3.19
N VAL A 414 5.84 10.76 3.00
CA VAL A 414 4.51 11.30 3.33
C VAL A 414 4.34 11.48 4.84
N PHE A 415 4.68 10.44 5.61
CA PHE A 415 4.45 10.38 7.05
C PHE A 415 5.37 11.34 7.82
N ALA A 416 6.66 11.37 7.47
CA ALA A 416 7.62 12.32 8.06
C ALA A 416 7.21 13.76 7.77
N SER A 417 6.81 14.05 6.53
CA SER A 417 6.42 15.41 6.13
C SER A 417 5.15 15.86 6.84
N PHE A 418 4.16 14.97 6.92
CA PHE A 418 2.94 15.19 7.69
C PHE A 418 3.26 15.63 9.11
N GLY A 419 4.13 14.87 9.80
CA GLY A 419 4.39 15.12 11.20
C GLY A 419 5.11 16.44 11.46
N LEU A 420 6.11 16.78 10.64
CA LEU A 420 6.79 18.07 10.73
C LEU A 420 5.88 19.26 10.41
N CYS A 421 4.86 19.06 9.58
CA CYS A 421 3.90 20.10 9.23
C CYS A 421 2.61 20.06 10.07
N SER A 422 2.49 19.14 11.03
CA SER A 422 1.28 18.99 11.85
C SER A 422 1.34 19.87 13.10
N PRO A 423 0.32 20.71 13.37
CA PRO A 423 0.27 21.50 14.59
C PRO A 423 0.19 20.64 15.85
N GLU A 424 -0.44 19.46 15.77
CA GLU A 424 -0.65 18.55 16.89
C GLU A 424 0.66 18.01 17.47
N ILE A 425 1.62 17.67 16.60
CA ILE A 425 2.93 17.15 17.02
C ILE A 425 3.73 18.24 17.73
N TRP A 426 3.75 19.45 17.17
CA TRP A 426 4.44 20.59 17.79
C TRP A 426 3.78 21.04 19.09
N GLU A 427 2.45 20.96 19.17
CA GLU A 427 1.70 21.25 20.38
C GLU A 427 2.08 20.30 21.51
N LEU A 428 2.11 18.98 21.25
CA LEU A 428 2.51 17.98 22.23
C LEU A 428 3.94 18.21 22.71
N LEU A 429 4.88 18.44 21.79
CA LEU A 429 6.28 18.67 22.12
C LEU A 429 6.48 19.95 22.95
N LEU A 430 5.88 21.07 22.53
CA LEU A 430 6.04 22.34 23.23
C LEU A 430 5.36 22.34 24.60
N LYS A 431 4.27 21.57 24.77
CA LYS A 431 3.67 21.33 26.09
C LYS A 431 4.62 20.52 26.98
N SER A 432 5.23 19.45 26.48
CA SER A 432 6.20 18.65 27.25
C SER A 432 7.41 19.48 27.71
N VAL A 433 7.86 20.43 26.90
CA VAL A 433 9.01 21.31 27.22
C VAL A 433 8.56 22.60 27.96
N HIS A 434 7.28 22.74 28.33
CA HIS A 434 6.74 23.95 28.99
C HIS A 434 6.94 25.27 28.22
N LEU A 435 7.17 25.20 26.90
CA LEU A 435 7.42 26.35 26.01
C LEU A 435 6.23 26.65 25.08
N TYR A 436 5.04 26.16 25.46
CA TYR A 436 3.82 26.27 24.67
C TYR A 436 3.47 27.73 24.36
N ASN A 437 3.41 28.04 23.06
CA ASN A 437 2.89 29.30 22.56
C ASN A 437 2.34 29.07 21.13
N PRO A 438 1.09 29.44 20.83
CA PRO A 438 0.48 29.22 19.51
C PRO A 438 1.27 29.88 18.37
N LYS A 439 1.91 31.04 18.62
CA LYS A 439 2.78 31.69 17.62
C LYS A 439 4.03 30.85 17.33
N ARG A 440 4.61 30.20 18.34
CA ARG A 440 5.77 29.31 18.17
C ARG A 440 5.43 28.04 17.39
N ILE A 441 4.24 27.47 17.60
CA ILE A 441 3.76 26.33 16.80
C ILE A 441 3.68 26.72 15.33
N CYS A 442 3.06 27.86 15.03
CA CYS A 442 2.96 28.36 13.66
C CYS A 442 4.35 28.56 13.04
N ILE A 443 5.26 29.21 13.76
CA ILE A 443 6.65 29.43 13.29
C ILE A 443 7.35 28.10 13.02
N MET A 444 7.33 27.14 13.95
CA MET A 444 8.02 25.85 13.79
C MET A 444 7.44 25.04 12.62
N ARG A 445 6.11 25.01 12.49
CA ARG A 445 5.39 24.31 11.43
C ARG A 445 5.81 24.73 10.02
N TYR A 446 6.17 25.99 9.82
CA TYR A 446 6.59 26.49 8.50
C TYR A 446 8.12 26.57 8.37
N SER A 447 8.83 27.03 9.42
CA SER A 447 10.29 27.22 9.35
C SER A 447 11.04 25.89 9.22
N VAL A 448 10.66 24.84 9.96
CA VAL A 448 11.37 23.56 9.92
C VAL A 448 11.29 22.91 8.52
N PRO A 449 10.10 22.75 7.90
CA PRO A 449 10.01 22.23 6.54
C PRO A 449 10.73 23.11 5.50
N ILE A 450 10.66 24.44 5.63
CA ILE A 450 11.34 25.36 4.70
C ILE A 450 12.86 25.21 4.80
N LEU A 451 13.41 25.14 6.01
CA LEU A 451 14.85 24.93 6.21
C LEU A 451 15.31 23.59 5.63
N ILE A 452 14.53 22.53 5.80
CA ILE A 452 14.81 21.23 5.19
C ILE A 452 14.77 21.33 3.66
N LEU A 453 13.76 21.99 3.08
CA LEU A 453 13.69 22.20 1.63
C LEU A 453 14.90 22.98 1.11
N LEU A 454 15.32 24.04 1.79
CA LEU A 454 16.52 24.82 1.43
C LEU A 454 17.78 23.96 1.49
N TYR A 455 17.93 23.13 2.53
CA TYR A 455 19.03 22.17 2.65
C TYR A 455 19.03 21.16 1.50
N LEU A 456 17.87 20.59 1.16
CA LEU A 456 17.74 19.65 0.05
C LEU A 456 18.11 20.29 -1.28
N CYS A 457 17.63 21.51 -1.55
CA CYS A 457 18.00 22.27 -2.75
C CYS A 457 19.50 22.54 -2.84
N TYR A 458 20.12 22.96 -1.73
CA TYR A 458 21.57 23.21 -1.68
C TYR A 458 22.39 21.94 -1.93
N LYS A 459 21.98 20.83 -1.31
CA LYS A 459 22.66 19.54 -1.49
C LYS A 459 22.54 19.04 -2.92
N ASN A 460 21.36 19.16 -3.54
CA ASN A 460 21.14 18.75 -4.93
C ASN A 460 21.94 19.56 -5.95
N GLN A 461 22.38 20.79 -5.62
CA GLN A 461 23.27 21.57 -6.48
C GLN A 461 24.74 21.12 -6.41
N LYS A 462 25.14 20.43 -5.33
CA LYS A 462 26.51 19.95 -5.13
C LYS A 462 26.75 18.52 -5.59
N SER A 463 25.69 17.71 -5.67
CA SER A 463 25.72 16.36 -6.23
C SER A 463 25.47 16.39 -7.72
#